data_AF-A0A5B9WPC8-F1
#
_entry.id   AF-A0A5B9WPC8-F1
#
_cell.length_a   1.000
_cell.length_b   1.000
_cell.length_c   1.000
_cell.angle_alpha   90.00
_cell.angle_beta   90.00
_cell.angle_gamma   90.00
#
_symmetry.space_group_name_H-M   'P 1'
#
loop_
_entity.id
_entity.type
_entity.pdbx_description
1 polymer ?
#
loop_
_entity_poly.entity_id
_entity_poly.type
_entity_poly.pdbx_seq_one_letter_code
_entity_poly.pdbx_strand_id
1 'polypeptide(L)'
;MHTKLIHIGNSMGIRIPKNLIRQFNLDKGEIELTIEKDGILIKPEKSVPRREEWDMLFSKAIAAGEKPENDVFEGLQNSTDKNEWEWQQ
;
A
#
# COMPACT_ATOMS: atom_id res chain seq x y z
N MET A 1 -11.45 18.94 -17.68
CA MET A 1 -10.40 19.99 -17.60
C MET A 1 -9.39 19.69 -18.70
N HIS A 2 -9.00 20.67 -19.51
CA HIS A 2 -7.96 20.49 -20.52
C HIS A 2 -6.72 21.26 -20.07
N THR A 3 -5.57 20.60 -20.03
CA THR A 3 -4.28 21.20 -19.71
C THR A 3 -3.26 20.79 -20.76
N LYS A 4 -2.14 21.52 -20.83
CA LYS A 4 -1.01 21.18 -21.68
C LYS A 4 0.07 20.46 -20.87
N LEU A 5 0.82 19.60 -21.55
CA LEU A 5 2.07 19.07 -21.04
C LEU A 5 3.11 20.19 -21.00
N ILE A 6 3.95 20.18 -19.96
CA ILE A 6 5.08 21.10 -19.80
C ILE A 6 6.37 20.30 -19.69
N HIS A 7 7.47 20.85 -20.19
CA HIS A 7 8.79 20.27 -19.98
C HIS A 7 9.29 20.55 -18.56
N ILE A 8 9.82 19.51 -17.92
CA ILE A 8 10.53 19.56 -16.64
C ILE A 8 11.86 18.83 -16.85
N GLY A 9 12.86 19.55 -17.38
CA GLY A 9 14.13 18.93 -17.80
C GLY A 9 13.90 17.88 -18.90
N ASN A 10 14.37 16.65 -18.67
CA ASN A 10 14.16 15.50 -19.58
C ASN A 10 12.78 14.82 -19.39
N SER A 11 11.94 15.33 -18.50
CA SER A 11 10.63 14.78 -18.20
C SER A 11 9.51 15.72 -18.64
N MET A 12 8.28 15.19 -18.67
CA MET A 12 7.07 15.96 -18.94
C MET A 12 6.18 15.98 -17.70
N GLY A 13 5.51 17.10 -17.45
CA GLY A 13 4.56 17.24 -16.35
C GLY A 13 3.23 17.84 -16.80
N ILE A 14 2.25 17.76 -15.90
CA ILE A 14 0.96 18.47 -16.03
C ILE A 14 0.78 19.38 -14.81
N ARG A 15 0.12 20.53 -15.00
CA ARG A 15 -0.26 21.39 -13.88
C ARG A 15 -1.58 20.92 -13.29
N ILE A 16 -1.56 20.47 -12.04
CA ILE A 16 -2.76 20.09 -11.29
C ILE A 16 -3.12 21.26 -10.35
N PRO A 17 -4.32 21.84 -10.47
CA PRO A 17 -4.81 22.86 -9.54
C PRO A 17 -4.75 22.42 -8.06
N LYS A 18 -4.37 23.34 -7.17
CA LYS A 18 -4.22 23.07 -5.72
C LYS A 18 -5.49 22.52 -5.06
N ASN A 19 -6.67 22.93 -5.53
CA ASN A 19 -7.94 22.42 -5.02
C ASN A 19 -8.12 20.93 -5.30
N LEU A 20 -7.71 20.43 -6.48
CA LEU A 20 -7.77 19.01 -6.82
C LEU A 20 -6.75 18.21 -6.00
N ILE A 21 -5.52 18.72 -5.84
CA ILE A 21 -4.51 18.09 -4.98
C ILE A 21 -5.08 17.85 -3.57
N ARG A 22 -5.71 18.87 -2.98
CA ARG A 22 -6.32 18.77 -1.64
C ARG A 22 -7.55 17.86 -1.61
N GLN A 23 -8.43 17.96 -2.61
CA GLN A 23 -9.65 17.15 -2.70
C GLN A 23 -9.34 15.65 -2.72
N PHE A 24 -8.25 15.25 -3.38
CA PHE A 24 -7.81 13.87 -3.48
C PHE A 24 -6.69 13.51 -2.49
N ASN A 25 -6.36 14.39 -1.55
CA ASN A 25 -5.29 14.20 -0.56
C ASN A 25 -3.92 13.81 -1.16
N LEU A 26 -3.61 14.32 -2.35
CA LEU A 26 -2.37 14.02 -3.09
C LEU A 26 -1.15 14.76 -2.51
N ASP A 27 -1.34 15.66 -1.55
CA ASP A 27 -0.30 16.41 -0.84
C ASP A 27 0.21 15.72 0.44
N LYS A 28 -0.38 14.59 0.84
CA LYS A 28 -0.11 13.92 2.11
C LYS A 28 0.96 12.83 2.04
N GLY A 29 1.50 12.54 0.86
CA GLY A 29 2.47 11.46 0.69
C GLY A 29 2.82 11.20 -0.77
N GLU A 30 3.27 9.98 -1.04
CA GLU A 30 3.56 9.50 -2.38
C GLU A 30 2.28 9.26 -3.18
N ILE A 31 2.42 9.25 -4.51
CA ILE A 31 1.32 9.07 -5.45
C ILE A 31 1.65 7.90 -6.37
N GLU A 32 0.64 7.08 -6.63
CA GLU A 32 0.74 5.96 -7.54
C GLU A 32 0.18 6.38 -8.92
N LEU A 33 0.91 6.02 -9.98
CA LEU A 33 0.53 6.22 -11.37
C LEU A 33 0.28 4.84 -12.01
N THR A 34 -0.95 4.58 -12.43
CA THR A 34 -1.32 3.33 -13.12
C THR A 34 -1.70 3.62 -14.57
N ILE A 35 -1.19 2.83 -15.51
CA ILE A 35 -1.55 2.94 -16.93
C ILE A 35 -2.88 2.20 -17.14
N GLU A 36 -3.86 2.91 -17.66
CA GLU A 36 -5.18 2.40 -18.03
C GLU A 36 -5.36 2.47 -19.56
N LYS A 37 -6.44 1.87 -20.06
CA LYS A 37 -6.69 1.79 -21.52
C LYS A 37 -6.67 3.15 -22.23
N ASP A 38 -7.25 4.17 -21.60
CA ASP A 38 -7.45 5.49 -22.20
C ASP A 38 -6.65 6.60 -21.49
N GLY A 39 -5.70 6.26 -20.63
CA GLY A 39 -4.92 7.26 -19.91
C GLY A 39 -4.13 6.76 -18.71
N ILE A 40 -3.87 7.66 -17.77
CA ILE A 40 -3.13 7.37 -16.55
C ILE A 40 -4.03 7.72 -15.37
N LEU A 41 -4.20 6.77 -14.45
CA LEU A 41 -4.86 6.98 -13.17
C LEU A 41 -3.82 7.46 -12.14
N ILE A 42 -4.09 8.61 -11.52
CA ILE A 42 -3.29 9.16 -10.42
C ILE A 42 -4.12 9.03 -9.14
N LYS A 43 -3.57 8.33 -8.16
CA LYS A 43 -4.18 8.16 -6.84
C LYS A 43 -3.13 8.34 -5.75
N PRO A 44 -3.51 8.77 -4.54
CA PRO A 44 -2.57 8.74 -3.42
C PRO A 44 -2.11 7.30 -3.23
N GLU A 45 -0.82 7.09 -2.98
CA GLU A 45 -0.33 5.78 -2.63
C GLU A 45 -1.03 5.36 -1.35
N LYS A 46 -1.69 4.19 -1.39
CA LYS A 46 -2.17 3.58 -0.15
C LYS A 46 -0.94 3.13 0.59
N SER A 47 -0.48 3.94 1.53
CA SER A 47 0.46 3.46 2.54
C SER A 47 -0.12 2.15 3.07
N VAL A 48 0.68 1.08 3.02
CA VAL A 48 0.41 -0.14 3.79
C VAL A 48 -0.11 0.31 5.16
N PRO A 49 -1.26 -0.22 5.65
CA PRO A 49 -1.82 0.24 6.90
C PRO A 49 -0.69 0.24 7.92
N ARG A 50 -0.45 1.40 8.54
CA ARG A 50 0.58 1.52 9.57
C ARG A 50 0.35 0.40 10.55
N ARG A 51 1.41 -0.16 11.12
CA ARG A 51 1.29 -1.30 12.06
C ARG A 51 0.27 -1.04 13.17
N GLU A 52 0.09 0.24 13.54
CA GLU A 52 -0.91 0.75 14.48
C GLU A 52 -2.38 0.57 14.03
N GLU A 53 -2.66 0.52 12.73
CA GLU A 53 -4.00 0.34 12.16
C GLU A 53 -4.40 -1.14 12.04
N TRP A 54 -3.44 -2.06 12.23
CA TRP A 54 -3.70 -3.50 12.08
C TRP A 54 -4.72 -3.97 13.11
N ASP A 55 -4.56 -3.61 14.38
CA ASP A 55 -5.46 -4.05 15.45
C ASP A 55 -6.92 -3.65 15.16
N MET A 56 -7.13 -2.43 14.64
CA MET A 56 -8.45 -1.95 14.24
C MET A 56 -9.00 -2.72 13.03
N LEU A 57 -8.16 -2.97 12.02
CA LEU A 57 -8.56 -3.68 10.81
C LEU A 57 -8.91 -5.15 11.10
N PHE A 58 -8.11 -5.84 11.91
CA PHE A 58 -8.38 -7.19 12.37
C PHE A 58 -9.67 -7.25 13.22
N SER A 59 -9.85 -6.31 14.14
CA SER A 59 -11.09 -6.22 14.94
C SER A 59 -12.33 -6.04 14.06
N LYS A 60 -12.23 -5.21 13.01
CA LYS A 60 -13.31 -4.99 12.05
C LYS A 60 -13.58 -6.22 11.18
N ALA A 61 -12.55 -6.93 10.75
CA ALA A 61 -12.69 -8.17 9.98
C ALA A 61 -13.40 -9.27 10.80
N ILE A 62 -13.00 -9.44 12.07
CA ILE A 62 -13.66 -10.37 13.01
C ILE A 62 -15.13 -9.99 13.22
N ALA A 63 -15.42 -8.69 13.41
CA ALA A 63 -16.79 -8.20 13.56
C ALA A 63 -17.64 -8.40 12.28
N ALA A 64 -17.01 -8.37 11.10
CA ALA A 64 -17.65 -8.67 9.81
C ALA A 64 -17.86 -10.18 9.58
N GLY A 65 -17.39 -11.04 10.48
CA GLY A 65 -17.55 -12.48 10.42
C GLY A 65 -16.40 -13.24 9.76
N GLU A 66 -15.32 -12.54 9.38
CA GLU A 66 -14.08 -13.20 8.96
C GLU A 66 -13.43 -13.83 10.19
N LYS A 67 -13.24 -15.15 10.13
CA LYS A 67 -12.52 -15.87 11.18
C LYS A 67 -11.08 -16.03 10.75
N PRO A 68 -10.11 -15.86 11.66
CA PRO A 68 -8.75 -16.30 11.39
C PRO A 68 -8.81 -17.75 10.91
N GLU A 69 -8.13 -18.05 9.81
CA GLU A 69 -7.95 -19.44 9.41
C GLU A 69 -7.28 -20.20 10.56
N ASN A 70 -7.62 -21.48 10.70
CA ASN A 70 -6.91 -22.32 11.65
C ASN A 70 -5.43 -22.34 11.27
N ASP A 71 -4.55 -22.34 12.26
CA ASP A 71 -3.13 -22.43 12.02
C ASP A 71 -2.81 -23.76 11.31
N VAL A 72 -2.54 -23.66 10.01
CA VAL A 72 -2.23 -24.80 9.15
C VAL A 72 -0.89 -25.44 9.53
N PHE A 73 -0.08 -24.73 10.33
CA PHE A 73 1.20 -25.19 10.85
C PHE A 73 1.11 -25.73 12.27
N GLU A 74 -0.08 -25.79 12.88
CA GLU A 74 -0.26 -26.35 14.21
C GLU A 74 0.20 -27.82 14.24
N GLY A 75 1.27 -28.09 15.00
CA GLY A 75 1.88 -29.42 15.11
C GLY A 75 2.96 -29.76 14.06
N LEU A 76 3.24 -28.88 13.10
CA LEU A 76 4.38 -29.02 12.19
C LEU A 76 5.65 -28.51 12.85
N GLN A 77 6.52 -29.44 13.26
CA GLN A 77 7.88 -29.11 13.72
C GLN A 77 8.87 -29.16 12.56
N ASN A 78 9.66 -28.11 12.41
CA ASN A 78 10.81 -28.09 11.50
C ASN A 78 12.13 -28.27 12.27
N SER A 79 13.25 -28.32 11.56
CA SER A 79 14.58 -28.50 12.16
C SER A 79 14.98 -27.35 13.09
N THR A 80 14.45 -26.16 12.86
CA THR A 80 14.68 -24.93 13.64
C THR A 80 13.91 -24.93 14.96
N ASP A 81 12.80 -25.66 15.05
CA ASP A 81 12.08 -25.86 16.32
C ASP A 81 12.80 -26.85 17.24
N LYS A 82 13.65 -27.71 16.66
CA LYS A 82 14.38 -28.77 17.39
C LYS A 82 15.80 -28.36 17.77
N ASN A 83 16.44 -27.52 16.96
CA ASN A 83 17.80 -27.08 17.16
C ASN A 83 17.83 -25.54 17.23
N GLU A 84 18.49 -24.99 18.24
CA GLU A 84 18.74 -23.56 18.29
C GLU A 84 19.54 -23.13 17.05
N TRP A 85 19.18 -21.97 16.51
CA TRP A 85 19.84 -21.45 15.32
C TRP A 85 21.27 -21.03 15.63
N GLU A 86 22.23 -21.76 15.07
CA GLU A 86 23.64 -21.38 15.12
C GLU A 86 24.02 -20.55 13.88
N TRP A 87 24.54 -19.35 14.13
CA TRP A 87 25.14 -18.52 13.10
C TRP A 87 26.46 -19.15 12.65
N GLN A 88 26.56 -19.50 11.37
CA GLN A 88 27.80 -19.97 10.78
C GLN A 88 28.82 -18.82 10.79
N GLN A 89 29.96 -19.02 11.45
CA GLN A 89 31.11 -18.09 11.43
C GLN A 89 32.03 -18.37 10.24
#